data_AF-A0A087TQK5-F1
#
_entry.id   AF-A0A087TQK5-F1
#
_cell.length_a   1.000
_cell.length_b   1.000
_cell.length_c   1.000
_cell.angle_alpha   90.00
_cell.angle_beta   90.00
_cell.angle_gamma   90.00
#
_symmetry.space_group_name_H-M   'P 1'
#
loop_
_entity.id
_entity.type
_entity.pdbx_description
1 polymer ?
#
loop_
_entity_poly.entity_id
_entity_poly.type
_entity_poly.pdbx_seq_one_letter_code
_entity_poly.pdbx_strand_id
1 'polypeptide(L)' 'MHDSKNCYDARSLALNERISKVKEKKCCLKCLEPNHMAKFCKQFVRCFVCGKSHPVILCP' A
#
# COMPACT_ATOMS: atom_id res chain seq x y z
N MET A 1 -5.87 -20.40 7.19
CA MET A 1 -5.73 -20.50 5.73
C MET A 1 -5.65 -19.09 5.18
N HIS A 2 -4.50 -18.67 4.67
CA HIS A 2 -4.37 -17.39 3.99
C HIS A 2 -4.84 -17.66 2.56
N ASP A 3 -6.01 -17.14 2.18
CA ASP A 3 -6.53 -17.28 0.82
C ASP A 3 -5.69 -16.37 -0.10
N SER A 4 -4.55 -16.90 -0.54
CA SER A 4 -3.56 -16.19 -1.36
C SER A 4 -4.05 -15.88 -2.78
N LYS A 5 -5.31 -16.19 -3.13
CA LYS A 5 -5.90 -15.76 -4.41
C LYS A 5 -6.09 -14.25 -4.49
N ASN A 6 -6.27 -13.56 -3.37
CA ASN A 6 -6.41 -12.10 -3.35
C ASN A 6 -5.09 -11.32 -3.54
N CYS A 7 -3.94 -11.98 -3.49
CA CYS A 7 -2.63 -11.33 -3.67
C CYS A 7 -2.27 -11.12 -5.14
N TYR A 8 -2.82 -11.94 -6.05
CA TYR A 8 -2.45 -11.89 -7.47
C TYR A 8 -3.15 -10.73 -8.20
N ASP A 9 -4.43 -10.48 -7.91
CA ASP A 9 -5.19 -9.33 -8.45
C ASP A 9 -4.62 -7.98 -8.03
N ALA A 10 -4.02 -7.89 -6.84
CA ALA A 10 -3.32 -6.68 -6.41
C ALA A 10 -2.12 -6.35 -7.31
N ARG A 11 -1.50 -7.34 -7.96
CA ARG A 11 -0.33 -7.16 -8.83
C ARG A 11 -0.69 -6.69 -10.24
N SER A 12 -1.89 -7.01 -10.74
CA SER A 12 -2.39 -6.57 -12.05
C SER A 12 -3.02 -5.17 -12.03
N LEU A 13 -3.41 -4.68 -10.86
CA LEU A 13 -3.94 -3.32 -10.71
C LEU A 13 -2.83 -2.30 -10.89
N ALA A 14 -3.09 -1.27 -11.69
CA ALA A 14 -2.20 -0.12 -11.85
C ALA A 14 -1.92 0.54 -10.49
N LEU A 15 -0.76 1.17 -10.32
CA LEU A 15 -0.39 1.86 -9.09
C LEU A 15 -1.49 2.81 -8.60
N ASN A 16 -2.14 3.53 -9.53
CA ASN A 16 -3.27 4.40 -9.23
C ASN A 16 -4.48 3.65 -8.65
N GLU A 17 -4.86 2.50 -9.21
CA GLU A 17 -5.95 1.66 -8.69
C GLU A 17 -5.65 1.17 -7.26
N ARG A 18 -4.41 0.77 -6.99
CA ARG A 18 -3.98 0.36 -5.64
C ARG A 18 -4.08 1.52 -4.66
N ILE A 19 -3.64 2.72 -5.06
CA ILE A 19 -3.77 3.95 -4.26
C ILE A 19 -5.24 4.27 -4.01
N SER A 20 -6.10 4.18 -5.03
CA SER A 20 -7.54 4.42 -4.93
C SER A 20 -8.20 3.46 -3.95
N LYS A 21 -7.90 2.16 -4.00
CA LYS A 21 -8.42 1.18 -3.03
C LYS A 21 -7.98 1.47 -1.60
N VAL A 22 -6.71 1.85 -1.38
CA VAL A 22 -6.22 2.22 -0.05
C VAL A 22 -6.91 3.49 0.46
N LYS A 23 -7.14 4.48 -0.41
CA LYS A 23 -7.90 5.70 -0.08
C LYS A 23 -9.37 5.41 0.20
N GLU A 24 -10.02 4.57 -0.60
CA GLU A 24 -11.41 4.14 -0.42
C GLU A 24 -11.60 3.47 0.95
N LYS A 25 -10.63 2.63 1.35
CA LYS A 25 -10.58 2.01 2.67
C LYS A 25 -10.14 2.96 3.80
N LYS A 26 -9.90 4.24 3.51
CA LYS A 26 -9.39 5.25 4.45
C LYS A 26 -8.12 4.80 5.19
N CYS A 27 -7.26 4.06 4.49
CA CYS A 27 -5.98 3.60 4.98
C CYS A 27 -4.85 4.53 4.55
N CYS A 28 -3.76 4.50 5.32
CA CYS A 28 -2.55 5.24 5.05
C CYS A 28 -1.82 4.67 3.83
N LEU A 29 -1.46 5.52 2.87
CA LEU A 29 -0.68 5.09 1.69
C LEU A 29 0.79 4.74 2.02
N LYS A 30 1.25 5.04 3.23
CA LYS A 30 2.63 4.78 3.65
C LYS A 30 2.74 3.48 4.43
N CYS A 31 1.91 3.26 5.45
CA CYS A 31 1.94 2.06 6.29
C CYS A 31 0.74 1.12 6.15
N LEU A 32 -0.25 1.46 5.30
CA LEU A 32 -1.49 0.71 5.08
C LEU A 32 -2.40 0.60 6.30
N GLU A 33 -2.07 1.26 7.41
CA GLU A 33 -2.92 1.29 8.59
C GLU A 33 -4.10 2.25 8.40
N PRO A 34 -5.29 1.91 8.92
CA PRO A 34 -6.41 2.84 8.99
C PRO A 34 -6.09 4.00 9.96
N ASN A 35 -7.01 4.96 10.11
CA ASN A 35 -6.95 6.08 11.07
C ASN A 35 -6.15 7.33 10.64
N HIS A 36 -5.18 7.20 9.73
CA HIS A 36 -4.38 8.37 9.31
C HIS A 36 -4.02 8.37 7.82
N MET A 37 -3.62 9.54 7.31
CA MET A 37 -3.13 9.71 5.94
C MET A 37 -1.60 9.68 5.89
N ALA A 38 -1.03 9.33 4.73
CA ALA A 38 0.42 9.30 4.53
C ALA A 38 1.14 10.62 4.88
N LYS A 39 0.47 11.76 4.68
CA LYS A 39 0.98 13.10 5.07
C LYS A 39 1.24 13.23 6.57
N PHE A 40 0.45 12.54 7.40
CA PHE A 40 0.55 12.56 8.86
C PHE A 40 1.21 11.30 9.43
N CYS A 41 1.67 10.40 8.56
CA CYS A 41 2.28 9.14 8.95
C CYS A 41 3.72 9.35 9.43
N LYS A 42 3.93 9.16 10.73
CA LYS A 42 5.27 9.20 11.37
C LYS A 42 6.06 7.91 11.17
N GLN A 43 5.43 6.87 10.66
CA GLN A 43 6.07 5.57 10.42
C GLN A 43 7.12 5.67 9.32
N PHE A 44 8.29 5.07 9.59
CA PHE A 44 9.33 4.90 8.61
C PHE A 44 9.06 3.63 7.80
N VAL A 45 8.41 3.80 6.65
CA VAL A 45 8.19 2.70 5.71
C VAL A 45 9.17 2.83 4.56
N ARG A 46 9.94 1.77 4.35
CA ARG A 46 10.90 1.65 3.27
C ARG A 46 10.62 0.38 2.50
N CYS A 47 10.48 0.52 1.18
CA CYS A 47 10.33 -0.59 0.28
C CYS A 47 11.63 -1.37 0.23
N PHE A 48 11.60 -2.67 0.55
CA PHE A 48 12.78 -3.52 0.43
C PHE A 48 13.09 -3.89 -1.03
N VAL A 49 12.16 -3.65 -1.97
CA VAL A 49 12.34 -3.94 -3.40
C VAL A 49 13.12 -2.82 -4.10
N CYS A 50 12.72 -1.56 -3.92
CA CYS A 50 13.35 -0.42 -4.60
C CYS A 50 14.04 0.58 -3.64
N GLY A 51 13.97 0.35 -2.33
CA GLY A 51 14.59 1.22 -1.32
C GLY A 51 13.87 2.54 -1.03
N LYS A 52 12.78 2.86 -1.74
CA LYS A 52 12.02 4.13 -1.62
C LYS A 52 10.99 4.11 -0.49
N SER A 53 10.48 5.28 -0.12
CA SER A 53 9.54 5.48 0.98
C SER A 53 8.08 5.12 0.63
N HIS A 54 7.80 3.85 0.37
CA HIS A 54 6.45 3.32 0.15
C HIS A 54 6.35 1.85 0.58
N PRO A 55 5.13 1.31 0.81
CA PRO A 55 4.95 -0.13 1.03
C PRO A 55 5.13 -0.88 -0.28
N VAL A 56 5.61 -2.12 -0.24
CA VAL A 56 5.94 -2.93 -1.44
C VAL A 56 4.76 -3.08 -2.40
N ILE A 57 3.53 -3.09 -1.90
CA ILE A 57 2.32 -3.15 -2.73
C ILE A 57 2.11 -1.90 -3.61
N LEU A 58 2.70 -0.76 -3.23
CA LEU A 58 2.72 0.48 -4.01
C LEU A 58 4.06 0.69 -4.72
N CYS A 59 4.90 -0.34 -4.83
CA CYS A 59 6.12 -0.25 -5.62
C CYS A 59 5.77 -0.14 -7.12
N PRO A 60 6.35 0.84 -7.84
CA PRO A 60 6.25 0.92 -9.30
C PRO A 60 6.98 -0.24 -9.97
#